data_AF-A0A1H9NH65-F1
#
_entry.id   AF-A0A1H9NH65-F1
#
_cell.length_a   1.000
_cell.length_b   1.000
_cell.length_c   1.000
_cell.angle_alpha   90.00
_cell.angle_beta   90.00
_cell.angle_gamma   90.00
#
_symmetry.space_group_name_H-M   'P 1'
#
loop_
_entity.id
_entity.type
_entity.pdbx_description
1 polymer ?
#
loop_
_entity_poly.entity_id
_entity_poly.type
_entity_poly.pdbx_seq_one_letter_code
_entity_poly.pdbx_strand_id
1 'polypeptide(L)'
;MTAVPARSEHPASATRPPTRISRRSKGLRALLSAQPYLAEMCRARKVWELLVGPVLAGALVGLTAGVSTTAYVFATAVSTLGGLPAGAQHRTWSGALARGGVTRTLWASAVIGTHLTANDTAIAPLPDPVTWYLVLGSVPACITAVAVWFVAARGRRHAQPRALPPPPVAGARLGHSPPVTGKAVIVNESVLPGASPAEPVASSRLRHDVVLHGATGFVGRLTAKHLASAAPGADIALAGRDEDKLLALRDELGVRRPVIALDLGDGDAVEELATSTRAVASTVGRHGLPLALACARQGTSYADLSGEVPFVRRSIAELHDIAVETGARIVHACGFEAIPSDIGTFLLADRARADDEGGLTDTVLILESFKGGMSAGNLDSNHALAAALEADPALRDAIADPWALAATPRKTSTWDEDPRAVFKDRLTGRWLAPALGGPFNSRLVRRSDSLTPGGYGEHFRYREGMGVGTSPVAYPKAVLVKSGLSLMKFLLTSRSARPVMTRILPPGSGPSEELQRNGHFRVAVHTRTSTGARYTATVAAKADPGYAATSTMLGQSALSLATDRLTARGGVLTPSVAMGHHLVNRLSAQGFEISVERERADADDL
;
A
#
# COMPACT_ATOMS: atom_id res chain seq x y z
N MET A 1 -4.60 -87.41 -23.46
CA MET A 1 -3.13 -87.45 -23.65
C MET A 1 -2.51 -86.39 -22.74
N THR A 2 -1.47 -86.77 -21.99
CA THR A 2 -0.54 -85.91 -21.21
C THR A 2 -1.10 -84.74 -20.39
N ALA A 3 -1.05 -84.91 -19.06
CA ALA A 3 -1.10 -83.86 -18.03
C ALA A 3 0.27 -83.77 -17.31
N VAL A 4 0.37 -82.97 -16.23
CA VAL A 4 1.44 -82.98 -15.19
C VAL A 4 2.75 -82.20 -15.57
N PRO A 5 3.44 -81.44 -14.67
CA PRO A 5 2.97 -80.57 -13.58
C PRO A 5 3.84 -79.29 -13.27
N ALA A 6 3.47 -78.62 -12.19
CA ALA A 6 4.22 -77.72 -11.26
C ALA A 6 5.77 -77.66 -11.25
N ARG A 7 6.28 -76.47 -10.85
CA ARG A 7 7.17 -76.36 -9.66
C ARG A 7 7.18 -74.97 -9.01
N SER A 8 7.34 -74.96 -7.69
CA SER A 8 7.54 -73.82 -6.79
C SER A 8 9.03 -73.54 -6.55
N GLU A 9 9.39 -72.31 -6.12
CA GLU A 9 10.02 -72.09 -4.80
C GLU A 9 10.26 -70.60 -4.47
N HIS A 10 10.29 -70.32 -3.16
CA HIS A 10 10.51 -69.02 -2.51
C HIS A 10 11.99 -68.88 -2.10
N PRO A 11 12.53 -67.66 -1.87
CA PRO A 11 12.42 -67.09 -0.52
C PRO A 11 12.22 -65.57 -0.45
N ALA A 12 11.45 -65.14 0.55
CA ALA A 12 11.42 -63.75 0.97
C ALA A 12 12.71 -63.39 1.75
N SER A 13 13.35 -62.28 1.41
CA SER A 13 14.37 -61.66 2.27
C SER A 13 13.74 -60.54 3.10
N ALA A 14 13.80 -60.69 4.43
CA ALA A 14 13.22 -59.72 5.35
C ALA A 14 14.01 -58.40 5.31
N THR A 15 13.38 -57.32 4.84
CA THR A 15 13.91 -55.96 4.98
C THR A 15 13.17 -55.21 6.09
N ARG A 16 13.92 -54.78 7.10
CA ARG A 16 13.41 -54.02 8.25
C ARG A 16 12.65 -52.77 7.79
N PRO A 17 11.57 -52.35 8.48
CA PRO A 17 10.88 -51.11 8.15
C PRO A 17 11.86 -49.92 8.29
N PRO A 18 11.92 -49.00 7.30
CA PRO A 18 12.81 -47.86 7.37
C PRO A 18 12.39 -46.95 8.53
N THR A 19 13.35 -46.64 9.41
CA THR A 19 13.13 -45.77 10.57
C THR A 19 12.59 -44.40 10.15
N ARG A 20 11.72 -43.85 10.99
CA ARG A 20 10.82 -42.70 10.72
C ARG A 20 11.55 -41.35 10.66
N ILE A 21 12.62 -41.25 9.86
CA ILE A 21 13.37 -39.99 9.63
C ILE A 21 12.46 -39.03 8.88
N SER A 22 12.06 -37.96 9.56
CA SER A 22 10.91 -37.13 9.19
C SER A 22 11.02 -36.47 7.80
N ARG A 23 9.87 -36.35 7.11
CA ARG A 23 9.72 -35.61 5.84
C ARG A 23 10.31 -34.19 5.91
N ARG A 24 10.22 -33.51 7.06
CA ARG A 24 10.81 -32.18 7.30
C ARG A 24 12.32 -32.11 7.01
N SER A 25 13.07 -33.16 7.34
CA SER A 25 14.53 -33.19 7.14
C SER A 25 14.96 -33.27 5.67
N LYS A 26 14.08 -33.70 4.75
CA LYS A 26 14.35 -33.70 3.31
C LYS A 26 14.16 -32.30 2.70
N GLY A 27 13.11 -31.59 3.11
CA GLY A 27 12.82 -30.23 2.62
C GLY A 27 13.91 -29.21 2.94
N LEU A 28 14.38 -29.17 4.19
CA LEU A 28 15.47 -28.25 4.59
C LEU A 28 16.79 -28.57 3.86
N ARG A 29 17.11 -29.85 3.67
CA ARG A 29 18.29 -30.26 2.90
C ARG A 29 18.22 -29.81 1.44
N ALA A 30 17.07 -30.02 0.79
CA ALA A 30 16.85 -29.59 -0.59
C ALA A 30 17.00 -28.06 -0.75
N LEU A 31 16.35 -27.28 0.13
CA LEU A 31 16.40 -25.81 0.13
C LEU A 31 17.83 -25.27 0.28
N LEU A 32 18.62 -25.84 1.19
CA LEU A 32 20.01 -25.43 1.43
C LEU A 32 20.94 -25.87 0.28
N SER A 33 20.71 -27.04 -0.33
CA SER A 33 21.48 -27.50 -1.49
C SER A 33 21.19 -26.71 -2.78
N ALA A 34 20.02 -26.09 -2.90
CA ALA A 34 19.60 -25.32 -4.06
C ALA A 34 20.20 -23.90 -4.13
N GLN A 35 20.94 -23.47 -3.10
CA GLN A 35 21.61 -22.16 -3.11
C GLN A 35 22.78 -22.16 -4.12
N PRO A 36 22.91 -21.16 -5.01
CA PRO A 36 24.06 -21.05 -5.89
C PRO A 36 25.32 -20.78 -5.07
N TYR A 37 26.48 -21.25 -5.53
CA TYR A 37 27.72 -20.93 -4.82
C TYR A 37 28.05 -19.45 -4.96
N LEU A 38 28.63 -18.85 -3.93
CA LEU A 38 29.00 -17.43 -3.92
C LEU A 38 29.88 -17.06 -5.13
N ALA A 39 30.78 -17.97 -5.56
CA ALA A 39 31.63 -17.80 -6.73
C ALA A 39 30.83 -17.62 -8.05
N GLU A 40 29.66 -18.24 -8.17
CA GLU A 40 28.79 -18.23 -9.37
C GLU A 40 27.88 -17.00 -9.42
N MET A 41 27.80 -16.21 -8.36
CA MET A 41 26.99 -14.99 -8.31
C MET A 41 27.61 -13.83 -9.11
N CYS A 42 26.76 -12.93 -9.62
CA CYS A 42 27.19 -11.67 -10.21
C CYS A 42 27.88 -10.74 -9.18
N ARG A 43 28.70 -9.80 -9.63
CA ARG A 43 29.49 -8.91 -8.75
C ARG A 43 28.61 -8.11 -7.78
N ALA A 44 27.49 -7.54 -8.24
CA ALA A 44 26.56 -6.80 -7.40
C ALA A 44 25.99 -7.65 -6.25
N ARG A 45 25.59 -8.89 -6.55
CA ARG A 45 25.08 -9.82 -5.52
C ARG A 45 26.18 -10.24 -4.54
N LYS A 46 27.43 -10.46 -4.98
CA LYS A 46 28.57 -10.72 -4.08
C LYS A 46 28.80 -9.56 -3.09
N VAL A 47 28.77 -8.32 -3.57
CA VAL A 47 28.90 -7.12 -2.73
C VAL A 47 27.74 -7.01 -1.72
N TRP A 48 26.51 -7.32 -2.14
CA TRP A 48 25.36 -7.35 -1.25
C TRP A 48 25.47 -8.42 -0.16
N GLU A 49 25.81 -9.65 -0.54
CA GLU A 49 25.85 -10.84 0.33
C GLU A 49 27.08 -10.91 1.27
N LEU A 50 28.10 -10.08 1.02
CA LEU A 50 29.33 -10.01 1.83
C LEU A 50 29.48 -8.73 2.66
N LEU A 51 29.04 -7.57 2.13
CA LEU A 51 29.31 -6.27 2.73
C LEU A 51 28.02 -5.51 3.07
N VAL A 52 27.20 -5.20 2.06
CA VAL A 52 26.09 -4.24 2.23
C VAL A 52 24.97 -4.81 3.12
N GLY A 53 24.51 -6.03 2.84
CA GLY A 53 23.47 -6.69 3.64
C GLY A 53 23.86 -6.86 5.12
N PRO A 54 25.07 -7.41 5.43
CA PRO A 54 25.54 -7.54 6.81
C PRO A 54 25.67 -6.22 7.56
N VAL A 55 26.23 -5.18 6.93
CA VAL A 55 26.38 -3.86 7.56
C VAL A 55 25.02 -3.18 7.79
N LEU A 56 24.11 -3.20 6.81
CA LEU A 56 22.77 -2.62 6.98
C LEU A 56 21.95 -3.36 8.04
N ALA A 57 22.00 -4.69 8.05
CA ALA A 57 21.33 -5.50 9.07
C ALA A 57 21.94 -5.29 10.46
N GLY A 58 23.24 -5.03 10.56
CA GLY A 58 23.91 -4.71 11.83
C GLY A 58 23.50 -3.33 12.34
N ALA A 59 23.55 -2.32 11.48
CA ALA A 59 23.10 -0.97 11.83
C ALA A 59 21.64 -0.95 12.29
N LEU A 60 20.75 -1.67 11.60
CA LEU A 60 19.34 -1.76 11.99
C LEU A 60 19.15 -2.37 13.40
N VAL A 61 19.93 -3.39 13.77
CA VAL A 61 19.91 -3.96 15.13
C VAL A 61 20.56 -3.02 16.16
N GLY A 62 21.60 -2.27 15.78
CA GLY A 62 22.17 -1.23 16.64
C GLY A 62 21.18 -0.12 16.99
N LEU A 63 20.31 0.25 16.03
CA LEU A 63 19.24 1.24 16.26
C LEU A 63 18.14 0.73 17.21
N THR A 64 17.77 -0.55 17.19
CA THR A 64 16.70 -1.05 18.07
C THR A 64 17.07 -1.07 19.55
N ALA A 65 18.36 -0.96 19.90
CA ALA A 65 18.83 -0.83 21.28
C ALA A 65 18.34 0.47 21.98
N GLY A 66 18.06 1.53 21.22
CA GLY A 66 17.43 2.75 21.73
C GLY A 66 15.90 2.70 21.81
N VAL A 67 15.27 1.63 21.30
CA VAL A 67 13.81 1.51 21.18
C VAL A 67 13.22 0.53 22.19
N SER A 68 13.81 -0.67 22.33
CA SER A 68 13.33 -1.68 23.28
C SER A 68 14.35 -2.82 23.44
N THR A 69 14.65 -3.21 24.69
CA THR A 69 15.47 -4.39 25.01
C THR A 69 14.91 -5.66 24.37
N THR A 70 13.59 -5.84 24.35
CA THR A 70 12.94 -7.00 23.72
C THR A 70 13.12 -6.98 22.20
N ALA A 71 12.97 -5.82 21.56
CA ALA A 71 13.20 -5.68 20.12
C ALA A 71 14.68 -5.89 19.76
N TYR A 72 15.61 -5.40 20.58
CA TYR A 72 17.05 -5.60 20.42
C TYR A 72 17.46 -7.07 20.57
N VAL A 73 16.99 -7.76 21.62
CA VAL A 73 17.26 -9.20 21.83
C VAL A 73 16.63 -10.04 20.72
N PHE A 74 15.38 -9.75 20.32
CA PHE A 74 14.72 -10.47 19.23
C PHE A 74 15.42 -10.26 17.88
N ALA A 75 15.76 -9.02 17.52
CA ALA A 75 16.47 -8.72 16.28
C ALA A 75 17.88 -9.33 16.28
N THR A 76 18.57 -9.32 17.43
CA THR A 76 19.85 -10.02 17.62
C THR A 76 19.68 -11.54 17.43
N ALA A 77 18.64 -12.16 18.01
CA ALA A 77 18.37 -13.59 17.83
C ALA A 77 18.06 -13.94 16.37
N VAL A 78 17.18 -13.19 15.70
CA VAL A 78 16.86 -13.37 14.28
C VAL A 78 18.09 -13.17 13.39
N SER A 79 18.99 -12.24 13.73
CA SER A 79 20.23 -12.00 12.97
C SER A 79 21.16 -13.23 12.90
N THR A 80 21.09 -14.14 13.87
CA THR A 80 21.90 -15.38 13.85
C THR A 80 21.55 -16.29 12.67
N LEU A 81 20.32 -16.21 12.16
CA LEU A 81 19.87 -16.90 10.94
C LEU A 81 20.55 -16.35 9.67
N GLY A 82 21.14 -15.15 9.73
CA GLY A 82 21.97 -14.58 8.67
C GLY A 82 23.27 -15.37 8.41
N GLY A 83 23.65 -16.30 9.29
CA GLY A 83 24.74 -17.25 9.05
C GLY A 83 24.38 -18.44 8.15
N LEU A 84 23.09 -18.72 7.93
CA LEU A 84 22.64 -19.86 7.12
C LEU A 84 23.10 -19.78 5.64
N PRO A 85 23.04 -18.62 4.94
CA PRO A 85 23.57 -18.49 3.59
C PRO A 85 25.08 -18.72 3.49
N ALA A 86 25.86 -18.36 4.51
CA ALA A 86 27.31 -18.54 4.51
C ALA A 86 27.71 -20.01 4.41
N GLY A 87 27.01 -20.91 5.11
CA GLY A 87 27.20 -22.35 5.02
C GLY A 87 26.72 -22.96 3.69
N ALA A 88 25.58 -22.51 3.19
CA ALA A 88 24.94 -23.09 2.00
C ALA A 88 25.67 -22.75 0.68
N GLN A 89 26.36 -21.60 0.62
CA GLN A 89 26.87 -21.00 -0.61
C GLN A 89 28.40 -21.19 -0.82
N HIS A 90 29.09 -22.01 -0.02
CA HIS A 90 30.53 -22.32 -0.21
C HIS A 90 30.80 -23.79 -0.56
N ARG A 91 31.80 -24.02 -1.41
CA ARG A 91 32.22 -25.37 -1.82
C ARG A 91 33.02 -26.10 -0.73
N THR A 92 33.81 -25.37 0.07
CA THR A 92 34.62 -25.92 1.18
C THR A 92 34.08 -25.49 2.55
N TRP A 93 34.26 -26.34 3.56
CA TRP A 93 33.90 -26.02 4.95
C TRP A 93 34.71 -24.85 5.51
N SER A 94 35.98 -24.73 5.10
CA SER A 94 36.85 -23.61 5.47
C SER A 94 36.39 -22.28 4.85
N GLY A 95 35.85 -22.30 3.62
CA GLY A 95 35.25 -21.12 3.01
C GLY A 95 33.94 -20.71 3.68
N ALA A 96 33.11 -21.67 4.08
CA ALA A 96 31.91 -21.43 4.88
C ALA A 96 32.24 -20.82 6.25
N LEU A 97 33.26 -21.37 6.93
CA LEU A 97 33.78 -20.86 8.20
C LEU A 97 34.28 -19.41 8.08
N ALA A 98 35.18 -19.15 7.12
CA ALA A 98 35.77 -17.83 6.91
C ALA A 98 34.71 -16.77 6.60
N ARG A 99 33.74 -17.08 5.73
CA ARG A 99 32.62 -16.16 5.47
C ARG A 99 31.72 -15.97 6.68
N GLY A 100 31.39 -17.05 7.40
CA GLY A 100 30.59 -16.98 8.63
C GLY A 100 31.20 -16.00 9.64
N GLY A 101 32.53 -16.06 9.82
CA GLY A 101 33.29 -15.09 10.61
C GLY A 101 33.21 -13.67 10.04
N VAL A 102 33.71 -13.43 8.82
CA VAL A 102 33.79 -12.08 8.21
C VAL A 102 32.42 -11.37 8.18
N THR A 103 31.38 -12.06 7.72
CA THR A 103 30.01 -11.52 7.66
C THR A 103 29.49 -11.17 9.05
N ARG A 104 29.79 -11.97 10.08
CA ARG A 104 29.34 -11.72 11.45
C ARG A 104 30.15 -10.62 12.14
N THR A 105 31.46 -10.52 11.89
CA THR A 105 32.28 -9.40 12.36
C THR A 105 31.77 -8.08 11.79
N LEU A 106 31.56 -7.99 10.47
CA LEU A 106 31.02 -6.77 9.82
C LEU A 106 29.65 -6.36 10.39
N TRP A 107 28.76 -7.34 10.59
CA TRP A 107 27.46 -7.12 11.24
C TRP A 107 27.61 -6.60 12.67
N ALA A 108 28.45 -7.24 13.49
CA ALA A 108 28.62 -6.90 14.90
C ALA A 108 29.34 -5.55 15.08
N SER A 109 30.33 -5.23 14.24
CA SER A 109 30.93 -3.90 14.15
C SER A 109 29.91 -2.83 13.78
N ALA A 110 28.96 -3.11 12.89
CA ALA A 110 27.89 -2.19 12.55
C ALA A 110 26.85 -2.02 13.68
N VAL A 111 26.53 -3.07 14.44
CA VAL A 111 25.74 -2.96 15.67
C VAL A 111 26.45 -2.05 16.67
N ILE A 112 27.70 -2.36 17.02
CA ILE A 112 28.50 -1.61 18.00
C ILE A 112 28.65 -0.16 17.56
N GLY A 113 29.06 0.09 16.31
CA GLY A 113 29.24 1.44 15.77
C GLY A 113 27.95 2.26 15.81
N THR A 114 26.80 1.68 15.49
CA THR A 114 25.51 2.39 15.54
C THR A 114 25.01 2.57 16.98
N HIS A 115 25.24 1.58 17.85
CA HIS A 115 24.92 1.68 19.28
C HIS A 115 25.71 2.82 19.95
N LEU A 116 27.01 2.93 19.67
CA LEU A 116 27.91 3.94 20.23
C LEU A 116 27.80 5.33 19.60
N THR A 117 27.12 5.50 18.45
CA THR A 117 27.00 6.80 17.76
C THR A 117 25.59 7.35 17.67
N ALA A 118 24.56 6.54 17.93
CA ALA A 118 23.16 6.95 17.80
C ALA A 118 22.34 6.83 19.09
N ASN A 119 22.89 6.26 20.17
CA ASN A 119 22.15 5.94 21.39
C ASN A 119 22.96 6.21 22.67
N ASP A 120 23.29 7.48 22.95
CA ASP A 120 23.97 7.91 24.20
C ASP A 120 23.20 7.53 25.49
N THR A 121 21.91 7.18 25.37
CA THR A 121 21.02 6.73 26.44
C THR A 121 20.41 5.35 26.16
N ALA A 122 21.17 4.41 25.59
CA ALA A 122 20.67 3.10 25.19
C ALA A 122 20.01 2.32 26.35
N ILE A 123 18.79 1.82 26.14
CA ILE A 123 17.99 1.11 27.16
C ILE A 123 18.52 -0.32 27.39
N ALA A 124 19.16 -0.92 26.38
CA ALA A 124 19.73 -2.25 26.43
C ALA A 124 21.26 -2.19 26.36
N PRO A 125 22.02 -2.56 27.42
CA PRO A 125 23.48 -2.47 27.40
C PRO A 125 24.12 -3.48 26.43
N LEU A 126 25.25 -3.11 25.85
CA LEU A 126 26.18 -4.07 25.26
C LEU A 126 26.83 -4.92 26.37
N PRO A 127 27.26 -6.17 26.08
CA PRO A 127 28.09 -6.94 27.01
C PRO A 127 29.36 -6.18 27.38
N ASP A 128 29.81 -6.32 28.63
CA ASP A 128 31.04 -5.71 29.12
C ASP A 128 32.12 -6.79 29.38
N PRO A 129 33.35 -6.66 28.84
CA PRO A 129 33.76 -5.72 27.78
C PRO A 129 33.03 -5.95 26.45
N VAL A 130 32.85 -4.87 25.69
CA VAL A 130 32.17 -4.85 24.36
C VAL A 130 32.77 -5.84 23.36
N THR A 131 34.04 -6.21 23.52
CA THR A 131 34.71 -7.26 22.75
C THR A 131 34.01 -8.63 22.86
N TRP A 132 33.31 -8.93 23.96
CA TRP A 132 32.47 -10.13 24.06
C TRP A 132 31.36 -10.17 23.03
N TYR A 133 30.81 -9.02 22.59
CA TYR A 133 29.77 -9.01 21.56
C TYR A 133 30.29 -9.55 20.21
N LEU A 134 31.56 -9.26 19.89
CA LEU A 134 32.24 -9.82 18.72
C LEU A 134 32.48 -11.33 18.87
N VAL A 135 32.92 -11.80 20.05
CA VAL A 135 33.23 -13.22 20.31
C VAL A 135 31.95 -14.07 20.35
N LEU A 136 30.99 -13.68 21.20
CA LEU A 136 29.68 -14.35 21.36
C LEU A 136 28.84 -14.29 20.07
N GLY A 137 29.05 -13.26 19.23
CA GLY A 137 28.47 -13.20 17.90
C GLY A 137 29.12 -14.17 16.92
N SER A 138 30.45 -14.17 16.84
CA SER A 138 31.20 -14.83 15.76
C SER A 138 31.35 -16.34 15.92
N VAL A 139 31.56 -16.84 17.15
CA VAL A 139 31.77 -18.28 17.39
C VAL A 139 30.53 -19.11 17.01
N PRO A 140 29.29 -18.77 17.45
CA PRO A 140 28.08 -19.49 17.03
C PRO A 140 27.79 -19.35 15.53
N ALA A 141 28.13 -18.22 14.90
CA ALA A 141 27.95 -18.02 13.46
C ALA A 141 28.89 -18.93 12.66
N CYS A 142 30.16 -19.05 13.06
CA CYS A 142 31.13 -19.98 12.50
C CYS A 142 30.68 -21.45 12.63
N ILE A 143 30.24 -21.86 13.83
CA ILE A 143 29.69 -23.20 14.07
C ILE A 143 28.47 -23.46 13.19
N THR A 144 27.55 -22.50 13.10
CA THR A 144 26.34 -22.57 12.29
C THR A 144 26.65 -22.69 10.80
N ALA A 145 27.58 -21.89 10.27
CA ALA A 145 27.99 -21.94 8.87
C ALA A 145 28.61 -23.30 8.50
N VAL A 146 29.45 -23.87 9.37
CA VAL A 146 30.02 -25.21 9.17
C VAL A 146 28.94 -26.30 9.27
N ALA A 147 28.04 -26.25 10.25
CA ALA A 147 26.94 -27.20 10.39
C ALA A 147 26.01 -27.18 9.17
N VAL A 148 25.63 -26.00 8.69
CA VAL A 148 24.83 -25.82 7.46
C VAL A 148 25.58 -26.31 6.23
N TRP A 149 26.89 -26.08 6.13
CA TRP A 149 27.70 -26.62 5.05
C TRP A 149 27.65 -28.15 5.00
N PHE A 150 27.78 -28.85 6.14
CA PHE A 150 27.64 -30.31 6.20
C PHE A 150 26.24 -30.79 5.76
N VAL A 151 25.18 -30.06 6.12
CA VAL A 151 23.80 -30.37 5.71
C VAL A 151 23.60 -30.16 4.21
N ALA A 152 24.08 -29.05 3.66
CA ALA A 152 23.99 -28.71 2.24
C ALA A 152 24.84 -29.66 1.37
N ALA A 153 26.08 -29.96 1.79
CA ALA A 153 26.98 -30.88 1.10
C ALA A 153 26.41 -32.31 1.03
N ARG A 154 25.80 -32.80 2.12
CA ARG A 154 25.06 -34.08 2.11
C ARG A 154 23.85 -34.05 1.17
N GLY A 155 23.13 -32.93 1.08
CA GLY A 155 22.05 -32.74 0.12
C GLY A 155 22.53 -32.84 -1.33
N ARG A 156 23.60 -32.11 -1.69
CA ARG A 156 24.19 -32.10 -3.04
C ARG A 156 24.74 -33.47 -3.46
N ARG A 157 25.31 -34.26 -2.54
CA ARG A 157 25.78 -35.64 -2.82
C ARG A 157 24.67 -36.63 -3.20
N HIS A 158 23.43 -36.40 -2.76
CA HIS A 158 22.27 -37.22 -3.12
C HIS A 158 21.57 -36.76 -4.41
N ALA A 159 22.06 -35.70 -5.07
CA ALA A 159 21.42 -35.08 -6.24
C ALA A 159 22.15 -35.36 -7.58
N GLN A 160 23.12 -36.28 -7.61
CA GLN A 160 23.72 -36.71 -8.89
C GLN A 160 22.74 -37.58 -9.69
N PRO A 161 22.63 -37.41 -11.02
CA PRO A 161 21.64 -38.13 -11.82
C PRO A 161 22.03 -39.61 -12.03
N ARG A 162 21.04 -40.50 -11.97
CA ARG A 162 21.10 -41.77 -12.71
C ARG A 162 20.98 -41.44 -14.20
N ALA A 163 21.82 -42.05 -15.05
CA ALA A 163 21.77 -41.84 -16.49
C ALA A 163 20.40 -42.26 -17.07
N LEU A 164 19.85 -41.44 -17.97
CA LEU A 164 18.65 -41.78 -18.74
C LEU A 164 19.02 -42.56 -20.02
N PRO A 165 18.15 -43.48 -20.49
CA PRO A 165 18.26 -44.08 -21.81
C PRO A 165 17.88 -43.07 -22.92
N PRO A 166 18.29 -43.30 -24.18
CA PRO A 166 17.98 -42.42 -25.30
C PRO A 166 16.48 -42.45 -25.68
N PRO A 167 15.96 -41.40 -26.34
CA PRO A 167 14.54 -41.28 -26.67
C PRO A 167 14.13 -42.15 -27.88
N PRO A 168 12.87 -42.62 -27.95
CA PRO A 168 12.32 -43.26 -29.14
C PRO A 168 11.98 -42.24 -30.24
N VAL A 169 11.96 -42.73 -31.48
CA VAL A 169 11.72 -41.95 -32.71
C VAL A 169 10.25 -41.54 -32.86
N ALA A 170 10.01 -40.42 -33.54
CA ALA A 170 8.68 -39.87 -33.80
C ALA A 170 7.79 -40.81 -34.64
N GLY A 171 6.50 -40.86 -34.29
CA GLY A 171 5.44 -41.53 -35.06
C GLY A 171 4.13 -40.75 -34.93
N ALA A 172 3.49 -40.45 -36.05
CA ALA A 172 2.33 -39.58 -36.11
C ALA A 172 1.03 -40.26 -35.63
N ARG A 173 0.06 -39.44 -35.17
CA ARG A 173 -1.32 -39.40 -35.72
C ARG A 173 -2.13 -38.21 -35.20
N LEU A 174 -3.13 -37.84 -35.99
CA LEU A 174 -4.04 -36.70 -35.79
C LEU A 174 -5.13 -37.01 -34.76
N GLY A 175 -5.60 -35.98 -34.06
CA GLY A 175 -6.84 -35.98 -33.27
C GLY A 175 -7.53 -34.62 -33.39
N HIS A 176 -8.80 -34.59 -33.78
CA HIS A 176 -9.58 -33.36 -33.97
C HIS A 176 -10.04 -32.74 -32.64
N SER A 177 -10.25 -31.42 -32.65
CA SER A 177 -11.09 -30.70 -31.70
C SER A 177 -12.06 -29.78 -32.46
N PRO A 178 -13.35 -29.67 -32.07
CA PRO A 178 -14.34 -28.87 -32.78
C PRO A 178 -14.24 -27.37 -32.46
N PRO A 179 -14.83 -26.48 -33.29
CA PRO A 179 -14.68 -25.04 -33.16
C PRO A 179 -15.58 -24.43 -32.08
N VAL A 180 -15.06 -23.41 -31.39
CA VAL A 180 -15.88 -22.48 -30.59
C VAL A 180 -16.35 -21.34 -31.49
N THR A 181 -17.63 -21.31 -31.82
CA THR A 181 -18.25 -20.21 -32.55
C THR A 181 -18.62 -19.08 -31.60
N GLY A 182 -18.15 -17.87 -31.89
CA GLY A 182 -18.58 -16.67 -31.17
C GLY A 182 -19.94 -16.16 -31.66
N LYS A 183 -20.62 -15.38 -30.82
CA LYS A 183 -21.62 -14.40 -31.24
C LYS A 183 -21.42 -13.10 -30.46
N ALA A 184 -21.00 -12.07 -31.17
CA ALA A 184 -21.25 -10.68 -30.77
C ALA A 184 -22.66 -10.28 -31.22
N VAL A 185 -23.32 -9.39 -30.47
CA VAL A 185 -24.58 -8.75 -30.88
C VAL A 185 -24.55 -7.26 -30.53
N ILE A 186 -24.81 -6.46 -31.55
CA ILE A 186 -25.05 -5.00 -31.58
C ILE A 186 -26.00 -4.80 -32.79
N VAL A 187 -26.91 -3.84 -32.88
CA VAL A 187 -27.19 -2.61 -32.09
C VAL A 187 -28.71 -2.53 -31.85
N ASN A 188 -29.18 -1.57 -31.04
CA ASN A 188 -30.19 -0.64 -31.54
C ASN A 188 -30.25 0.67 -30.73
N GLU A 189 -30.03 1.79 -31.43
CA GLU A 189 -30.31 3.14 -30.95
C GLU A 189 -31.79 3.51 -31.22
N SER A 190 -32.33 4.43 -30.42
CA SER A 190 -33.33 5.40 -30.87
C SER A 190 -33.25 6.68 -30.02
N VAL A 191 -33.72 7.80 -30.56
CA VAL A 191 -33.22 9.16 -30.25
C VAL A 191 -34.29 10.05 -29.63
N LEU A 192 -33.99 10.63 -28.44
CA LEU A 192 -34.33 11.98 -27.88
C LEU A 192 -35.78 12.55 -28.00
N PRO A 193 -36.13 13.74 -27.42
CA PRO A 193 -35.46 14.61 -26.43
C PRO A 193 -36.34 14.94 -25.19
N GLY A 194 -35.77 15.62 -24.18
CA GLY A 194 -36.58 16.29 -23.15
C GLY A 194 -35.83 16.73 -21.87
N ALA A 195 -35.01 17.77 -21.93
CA ALA A 195 -34.33 18.30 -20.75
C ALA A 195 -35.20 19.29 -19.96
N SER A 196 -35.32 19.07 -18.65
CA SER A 196 -35.79 20.05 -17.65
C SER A 196 -34.89 19.88 -16.41
N PRO A 197 -34.50 20.96 -15.71
CA PRO A 197 -33.62 20.82 -14.55
C PRO A 197 -34.36 20.06 -13.43
N ALA A 198 -33.72 18.99 -12.93
CA ALA A 198 -34.28 18.20 -11.83
C ALA A 198 -34.34 19.02 -10.54
N GLU A 199 -35.55 19.32 -10.08
CA GLU A 199 -35.77 19.72 -8.68
C GLU A 199 -35.37 18.58 -7.74
N PRO A 200 -34.92 18.88 -6.50
CA PRO A 200 -34.49 17.85 -5.56
C PRO A 200 -35.62 16.88 -5.25
N VAL A 201 -35.34 15.57 -5.37
CA VAL A 201 -36.29 14.48 -5.13
C VAL A 201 -36.95 14.63 -3.75
N ALA A 202 -38.28 14.55 -3.74
CA ALA A 202 -39.10 14.78 -2.55
C ALA A 202 -38.66 13.90 -1.35
N SER A 203 -38.68 14.50 -0.16
CA SER A 203 -38.05 13.97 1.07
C SER A 203 -38.65 12.67 1.63
N SER A 204 -39.70 12.11 1.03
CA SER A 204 -40.45 10.96 1.57
C SER A 204 -39.81 9.58 1.33
N ARG A 205 -38.68 9.49 0.60
CA ARG A 205 -37.95 8.23 0.36
C ARG A 205 -36.63 8.10 1.14
N LEU A 206 -36.07 9.23 1.60
CA LEU A 206 -34.78 9.24 2.30
C LEU A 206 -34.98 8.84 3.77
N ARG A 207 -34.30 7.77 4.19
CA ARG A 207 -34.33 7.22 5.55
C ARG A 207 -33.02 7.44 6.31
N HIS A 208 -31.92 7.70 5.58
CA HIS A 208 -30.59 7.84 6.13
C HIS A 208 -29.85 9.03 5.52
N ASP A 209 -29.21 9.85 6.35
CA ASP A 209 -28.19 10.81 5.92
C ASP A 209 -26.95 10.07 5.43
N VAL A 210 -26.47 9.12 6.25
CA VAL A 210 -25.26 8.35 5.94
C VAL A 210 -25.47 6.86 6.20
N VAL A 211 -25.13 6.02 5.23
CA VAL A 211 -24.94 4.58 5.46
C VAL A 211 -23.45 4.26 5.44
N LEU A 212 -22.93 3.73 6.55
CA LEU A 212 -21.55 3.23 6.62
C LEU A 212 -21.51 1.74 6.27
N HIS A 213 -21.18 1.43 5.01
CA HIS A 213 -21.04 0.06 4.52
C HIS A 213 -19.63 -0.49 4.74
N GLY A 214 -19.55 -1.68 5.37
CA GLY A 214 -18.31 -2.29 5.84
C GLY A 214 -17.97 -1.94 7.29
N ALA A 215 -18.93 -1.41 8.06
CA ALA A 215 -18.74 -0.86 9.42
C ALA A 215 -18.03 -1.81 10.41
N THR A 216 -18.11 -3.13 10.23
CA THR A 216 -17.50 -4.12 11.13
C THR A 216 -16.01 -4.39 10.86
N GLY A 217 -15.47 -3.92 9.73
CA GLY A 217 -14.03 -3.97 9.40
C GLY A 217 -13.21 -2.96 10.20
N PHE A 218 -11.87 -3.07 10.16
CA PHE A 218 -10.97 -2.27 11.01
C PHE A 218 -11.20 -0.75 10.87
N VAL A 219 -11.13 -0.22 9.65
CA VAL A 219 -11.40 1.20 9.36
C VAL A 219 -12.87 1.55 9.53
N GLY A 220 -13.77 0.60 9.23
CA GLY A 220 -15.21 0.76 9.44
C GLY A 220 -15.55 1.05 10.91
N ARG A 221 -14.96 0.32 11.86
CA ARG A 221 -15.20 0.52 13.30
C ARG A 221 -14.70 1.87 13.78
N LEU A 222 -13.54 2.31 13.30
CA LEU A 222 -12.98 3.62 13.62
C LEU A 222 -13.84 4.75 13.02
N THR A 223 -14.32 4.58 11.79
CA THR A 223 -15.24 5.52 11.12
C THR A 223 -16.59 5.57 11.83
N ALA A 224 -17.10 4.44 12.31
CA ALA A 224 -18.34 4.37 13.09
C ALA A 224 -18.21 5.10 14.45
N LYS A 225 -17.07 4.93 15.15
CA LYS A 225 -16.75 5.67 16.37
C LYS A 225 -16.68 7.18 16.13
N HIS A 226 -16.02 7.60 15.05
CA HIS A 226 -15.94 9.00 14.62
C HIS A 226 -17.33 9.58 14.28
N LEU A 227 -18.15 8.88 13.50
CA LEU A 227 -19.50 9.33 13.14
C LEU A 227 -20.44 9.39 14.34
N ALA A 228 -20.29 8.50 15.31
CA ALA A 228 -21.08 8.52 16.55
C ALA A 228 -20.81 9.78 17.40
N SER A 229 -19.56 10.24 17.48
CA SER A 229 -19.19 11.45 18.23
C SER A 229 -19.37 12.75 17.45
N ALA A 230 -19.01 12.77 16.16
CA ALA A 230 -18.99 13.98 15.34
C ALA A 230 -20.37 14.36 14.76
N ALA A 231 -21.31 13.42 14.67
CA ALA A 231 -22.65 13.65 14.12
C ALA A 231 -23.74 12.87 14.90
N PRO A 232 -23.93 13.14 16.21
CA PRO A 232 -24.91 12.42 17.02
C PRO A 232 -26.35 12.62 16.54
N GLY A 233 -26.66 13.78 15.94
CA GLY A 233 -28.01 14.13 15.44
C GLY A 233 -28.27 13.84 13.96
N ALA A 234 -27.32 13.25 13.22
CA ALA A 234 -27.56 12.82 11.83
C ALA A 234 -28.13 11.39 11.79
N ASP A 235 -28.95 11.07 10.79
CA ASP A 235 -29.56 9.74 10.63
C ASP A 235 -28.57 8.75 9.98
N ILE A 236 -27.72 8.14 10.80
CA ILE A 236 -26.64 7.26 10.36
C ILE A 236 -27.00 5.78 10.60
N ALA A 237 -26.86 4.94 9.57
CA ALA A 237 -27.01 3.48 9.66
C ALA A 237 -25.67 2.75 9.46
N LEU A 238 -25.54 1.56 10.07
CA LEU A 238 -24.38 0.68 9.96
C LEU A 238 -24.71 -0.51 9.07
N ALA A 239 -23.96 -0.72 7.98
CA ALA A 239 -24.24 -1.75 7.00
C ALA A 239 -23.06 -2.74 6.77
N GLY A 240 -23.41 -3.98 6.43
CA GLY A 240 -22.46 -5.03 6.07
C GLY A 240 -23.06 -6.45 6.19
N ARG A 241 -22.27 -7.47 5.84
CA ARG A 241 -22.74 -8.86 5.67
C ARG A 241 -23.10 -9.63 6.94
N ASP A 242 -22.84 -9.08 8.13
CA ASP A 242 -22.83 -9.82 9.40
C ASP A 242 -23.58 -9.02 10.46
N GLU A 243 -24.85 -9.37 10.65
CA GLU A 243 -25.78 -8.63 11.50
C GLU A 243 -25.35 -8.66 12.98
N ASP A 244 -24.96 -9.82 13.50
CA ASP A 244 -24.47 -9.97 14.88
C ASP A 244 -23.29 -9.04 15.17
N LYS A 245 -22.32 -8.95 14.24
CA LYS A 245 -21.17 -8.04 14.39
C LYS A 245 -21.56 -6.56 14.28
N LEU A 246 -22.63 -6.23 13.54
CA LEU A 246 -23.16 -4.86 13.43
C LEU A 246 -23.94 -4.46 14.69
N LEU A 247 -24.77 -5.36 15.23
CA LEU A 247 -25.47 -5.18 16.50
C LEU A 247 -24.46 -4.98 17.65
N ALA A 248 -23.45 -5.85 17.75
CA ALA A 248 -22.38 -5.72 18.74
C ALA A 248 -21.59 -4.40 18.60
N LEU A 249 -21.38 -3.90 17.37
CA LEU A 249 -20.75 -2.59 17.14
C LEU A 249 -21.67 -1.44 17.54
N ARG A 250 -22.97 -1.47 17.19
CA ARG A 250 -23.95 -0.47 17.62
C ARG A 250 -23.96 -0.34 19.15
N ASP A 251 -23.93 -1.47 19.84
CA ASP A 251 -23.96 -1.52 21.30
C ASP A 251 -22.62 -1.03 21.91
N GLU A 252 -21.47 -1.32 21.27
CA GLU A 252 -20.15 -0.74 21.60
C GLU A 252 -20.13 0.80 21.47
N LEU A 253 -20.86 1.36 20.50
CA LEU A 253 -20.91 2.81 20.25
C LEU A 253 -21.82 3.58 21.23
N GLY A 254 -22.67 2.89 22.00
CA GLY A 254 -23.60 3.53 22.94
C GLY A 254 -24.71 4.38 22.31
N VAL A 255 -24.90 4.29 20.98
CA VAL A 255 -25.89 5.08 20.23
C VAL A 255 -26.82 4.18 19.43
N ARG A 256 -28.13 4.49 19.42
CA ARG A 256 -29.12 3.77 18.61
C ARG A 256 -28.96 4.14 17.14
N ARG A 257 -28.24 3.30 16.38
CA ARG A 257 -28.12 3.38 14.93
C ARG A 257 -28.86 2.21 14.27
N PRO A 258 -29.61 2.41 13.17
CA PRO A 258 -30.13 1.30 12.37
C PRO A 258 -28.99 0.39 11.89
N VAL A 259 -29.29 -0.91 11.79
CA VAL A 259 -28.37 -1.93 11.29
C VAL A 259 -28.98 -2.50 10.00
N ILE A 260 -28.15 -2.63 8.96
CA ILE A 260 -28.56 -3.16 7.66
C ILE A 260 -27.65 -4.33 7.29
N ALA A 261 -28.19 -5.54 7.34
CA ALA A 261 -27.53 -6.71 6.76
C ALA A 261 -27.52 -6.55 5.23
N LEU A 262 -26.33 -6.50 4.63
CA LEU A 262 -26.17 -6.33 3.18
C LEU A 262 -25.08 -7.26 2.63
N ASP A 263 -25.45 -8.07 1.63
CA ASP A 263 -24.50 -8.68 0.71
C ASP A 263 -24.52 -7.90 -0.61
N LEU A 264 -23.34 -7.61 -1.17
CA LEU A 264 -23.22 -6.93 -2.47
C LEU A 264 -23.56 -7.86 -3.66
N GLY A 265 -23.81 -9.15 -3.41
CA GLY A 265 -24.43 -10.06 -4.37
C GLY A 265 -25.95 -9.91 -4.50
N ASP A 266 -26.62 -9.24 -3.57
CA ASP A 266 -28.06 -8.97 -3.63
C ASP A 266 -28.30 -7.60 -4.29
N GLY A 267 -28.67 -7.62 -5.58
CA GLY A 267 -28.87 -6.41 -6.37
C GLY A 267 -30.04 -5.55 -5.88
N ASP A 268 -31.13 -6.18 -5.43
CA ASP A 268 -32.34 -5.48 -5.01
C ASP A 268 -32.10 -4.77 -3.67
N ALA A 269 -31.45 -5.44 -2.72
CA ALA A 269 -31.06 -4.83 -1.44
C ALA A 269 -30.04 -3.70 -1.60
N VAL A 270 -29.11 -3.82 -2.57
CA VAL A 270 -28.14 -2.77 -2.90
C VAL A 270 -28.82 -1.53 -3.50
N GLU A 271 -29.76 -1.70 -4.43
CA GLU A 271 -30.53 -0.60 -5.03
C GLU A 271 -31.50 0.05 -3.99
N GLU A 272 -32.12 -0.72 -3.08
CA GLU A 272 -32.93 -0.14 -1.99
C GLU A 272 -32.09 0.71 -1.02
N LEU A 273 -30.91 0.22 -0.63
CA LEU A 273 -30.00 0.96 0.24
C LEU A 273 -29.53 2.26 -0.42
N ALA A 274 -29.16 2.21 -1.71
CA ALA A 274 -28.82 3.41 -2.47
C ALA A 274 -30.00 4.41 -2.50
N THR A 275 -31.20 3.95 -2.86
CA THR A 275 -32.43 4.77 -2.99
C THR A 275 -32.83 5.48 -1.69
N SER A 276 -32.56 4.87 -0.53
CA SER A 276 -33.01 5.38 0.78
C SER A 276 -31.96 6.20 1.54
N THR A 277 -30.84 6.54 0.90
CA THR A 277 -29.66 7.16 1.54
C THR A 277 -29.22 8.44 0.82
N ARG A 278 -28.77 9.48 1.56
CA ARG A 278 -28.16 10.69 0.95
C ARG A 278 -26.70 10.47 0.54
N ALA A 279 -25.87 9.92 1.44
CA ALA A 279 -24.49 9.53 1.13
C ALA A 279 -24.10 8.16 1.69
N VAL A 280 -23.41 7.34 0.90
CA VAL A 280 -22.83 6.07 1.34
C VAL A 280 -21.34 6.27 1.66
N ALA A 281 -20.90 5.85 2.85
CA ALA A 281 -19.49 5.72 3.21
C ALA A 281 -19.08 4.25 3.12
N SER A 282 -18.08 3.91 2.30
CA SER A 282 -17.71 2.53 2.00
C SER A 282 -16.28 2.21 2.42
N THR A 283 -16.11 1.19 3.27
CA THR A 283 -14.78 0.68 3.69
C THR A 283 -14.48 -0.71 3.14
N VAL A 284 -15.19 -1.17 2.10
CA VAL A 284 -14.97 -2.49 1.47
C VAL A 284 -13.98 -2.47 0.29
N GLY A 285 -13.40 -1.31 -0.01
CA GLY A 285 -12.40 -1.13 -1.06
C GLY A 285 -12.92 -1.48 -2.46
N ARG A 286 -12.06 -2.05 -3.30
CA ARG A 286 -12.34 -2.41 -4.71
C ARG A 286 -13.57 -3.31 -4.96
N HIS A 287 -14.13 -3.92 -3.91
CA HIS A 287 -15.36 -4.72 -4.02
C HIS A 287 -16.64 -3.87 -3.97
N GLY A 288 -16.53 -2.56 -3.68
CA GLY A 288 -17.66 -1.64 -3.57
C GLY A 288 -18.27 -1.16 -4.88
N LEU A 289 -17.74 -1.53 -6.06
CA LEU A 289 -18.23 -1.04 -7.35
C LEU A 289 -19.73 -1.28 -7.61
N PRO A 290 -20.34 -2.44 -7.25
CA PRO A 290 -21.79 -2.64 -7.42
C PRO A 290 -22.62 -1.62 -6.62
N LEU A 291 -22.18 -1.28 -5.41
CA LEU A 291 -22.82 -0.27 -4.57
C LEU A 291 -22.60 1.15 -5.11
N ALA A 292 -21.41 1.45 -5.63
CA ALA A 292 -21.14 2.72 -6.30
C ALA A 292 -21.99 2.91 -7.57
N LEU A 293 -22.24 1.82 -8.33
CA LEU A 293 -23.13 1.82 -9.50
C LEU A 293 -24.59 2.10 -9.11
N ALA A 294 -25.12 1.42 -8.09
CA ALA A 294 -26.46 1.71 -7.58
C ALA A 294 -26.56 3.17 -7.07
N CYS A 295 -25.55 3.65 -6.33
CA CYS A 295 -25.51 5.06 -5.92
C CYS A 295 -25.54 6.02 -7.13
N ALA A 296 -24.74 5.75 -8.17
CA ALA A 296 -24.72 6.53 -9.39
C ALA A 296 -26.08 6.55 -10.10
N ARG A 297 -26.82 5.43 -10.13
CA ARG A 297 -28.16 5.34 -10.73
C ARG A 297 -29.25 6.05 -9.95
N GLN A 298 -29.18 6.04 -8.62
CA GLN A 298 -30.23 6.61 -7.75
C GLN A 298 -30.03 8.10 -7.43
N GLY A 299 -28.95 8.73 -7.90
CA GLY A 299 -28.61 10.12 -7.53
C GLY A 299 -27.91 10.24 -6.16
N THR A 300 -27.55 9.11 -5.55
CA THR A 300 -27.00 9.03 -4.19
C THR A 300 -25.50 9.28 -4.20
N SER A 301 -25.01 10.08 -3.24
CA SER A 301 -23.57 10.34 -3.13
C SER A 301 -22.83 9.14 -2.52
N TYR A 302 -21.56 8.95 -2.89
CA TYR A 302 -20.74 7.82 -2.44
C TYR A 302 -19.31 8.28 -2.13
N ALA A 303 -18.76 7.83 -1.02
CA ALA A 303 -17.37 8.05 -0.60
C ALA A 303 -16.71 6.73 -0.22
N ASP A 304 -15.47 6.47 -0.68
CA ASP A 304 -14.69 5.32 -0.24
C ASP A 304 -13.19 5.58 -0.07
N LEU A 305 -12.45 4.54 0.30
CA LEU A 305 -10.99 4.57 0.52
C LEU A 305 -10.19 3.89 -0.61
N SER A 306 -10.77 3.74 -1.80
CA SER A 306 -10.20 2.91 -2.87
C SER A 306 -9.15 3.65 -3.71
N GLY A 307 -7.93 3.79 -3.19
CA GLY A 307 -6.77 4.42 -3.84
C GLY A 307 -6.09 3.62 -4.97
N GLU A 308 -6.83 2.81 -5.72
CA GLU A 308 -6.26 1.94 -6.77
C GLU A 308 -6.55 2.55 -8.16
N VAL A 309 -5.51 3.00 -8.89
CA VAL A 309 -5.68 3.60 -10.24
C VAL A 309 -6.57 2.75 -11.17
N PRO A 310 -6.40 1.40 -11.28
CA PRO A 310 -7.29 0.58 -12.09
C PRO A 310 -8.76 0.64 -11.69
N PHE A 311 -9.04 0.66 -10.39
CA PHE A 311 -10.40 0.70 -9.86
C PHE A 311 -11.05 2.05 -10.14
N VAL A 312 -10.34 3.15 -9.90
CA VAL A 312 -10.86 4.50 -10.16
C VAL A 312 -11.04 4.74 -11.66
N ARG A 313 -10.13 4.24 -12.53
CA ARG A 313 -10.33 4.26 -13.99
C ARG A 313 -11.59 3.53 -14.42
N ARG A 314 -11.84 2.34 -13.86
CA ARG A 314 -13.04 1.55 -14.13
C ARG A 314 -14.30 2.29 -13.66
N SER A 315 -14.28 2.86 -12.46
CA SER A 315 -15.37 3.69 -11.95
C SER A 315 -15.66 4.89 -12.85
N ILE A 316 -14.63 5.64 -13.29
CA ILE A 316 -14.80 6.75 -14.24
C ILE A 316 -15.47 6.26 -15.53
N ALA A 317 -14.99 5.17 -16.12
CA ALA A 317 -15.51 4.66 -17.39
C ALA A 317 -16.92 4.06 -17.30
N GLU A 318 -17.30 3.47 -16.16
CA GLU A 318 -18.63 2.84 -15.98
C GLU A 318 -19.67 3.78 -15.37
N LEU A 319 -19.26 4.77 -14.57
CA LEU A 319 -20.18 5.53 -13.69
C LEU A 319 -20.21 7.04 -13.93
N HIS A 320 -19.22 7.66 -14.61
CA HIS A 320 -19.12 9.13 -14.66
C HIS A 320 -20.35 9.78 -15.30
N ASP A 321 -20.75 9.32 -16.48
CA ASP A 321 -21.86 9.94 -17.23
C ASP A 321 -23.21 9.71 -16.53
N ILE A 322 -23.45 8.49 -16.02
CA ILE A 322 -24.63 8.16 -15.20
C ILE A 322 -24.72 9.10 -13.99
N ALA A 323 -23.61 9.28 -13.27
CA ALA A 323 -23.56 10.14 -12.10
C ALA A 323 -23.72 11.63 -12.46
N VAL A 324 -23.28 12.07 -13.65
CA VAL A 324 -23.56 13.42 -14.18
C VAL A 324 -25.06 13.61 -14.44
N GLU A 325 -25.73 12.63 -15.06
CA GLU A 325 -27.17 12.69 -15.38
C GLU A 325 -28.05 12.69 -14.12
N THR A 326 -27.73 11.87 -13.13
CA THR A 326 -28.53 11.73 -11.89
C THR A 326 -28.18 12.74 -10.80
N GLY A 327 -27.05 13.44 -10.93
CA GLY A 327 -26.51 14.33 -9.90
C GLY A 327 -25.75 13.62 -8.77
N ALA A 328 -25.59 12.29 -8.83
CA ALA A 328 -24.80 11.53 -7.86
C ALA A 328 -23.34 12.00 -7.82
N ARG A 329 -22.75 12.12 -6.62
CA ARG A 329 -21.32 12.45 -6.45
C ARG A 329 -20.56 11.23 -5.96
N ILE A 330 -19.81 10.59 -6.86
CA ILE A 330 -19.03 9.39 -6.56
C ILE A 330 -17.57 9.79 -6.32
N VAL A 331 -17.10 9.69 -5.08
CA VAL A 331 -15.79 10.21 -4.65
C VAL A 331 -14.90 9.09 -4.10
N HIS A 332 -13.78 8.83 -4.77
CA HIS A 332 -12.83 7.80 -4.35
C HIS A 332 -11.68 8.36 -3.52
N ALA A 333 -11.05 7.49 -2.73
CA ALA A 333 -9.88 7.79 -1.92
C ALA A 333 -10.06 8.97 -0.93
N CYS A 334 -11.20 9.00 -0.25
CA CYS A 334 -11.53 9.91 0.86
C CYS A 334 -10.75 9.60 2.15
N GLY A 335 -9.42 9.49 2.05
CA GLY A 335 -8.51 9.18 3.16
C GLY A 335 -7.13 9.83 2.97
N PHE A 336 -6.20 9.53 3.88
CA PHE A 336 -4.87 10.17 3.91
C PHE A 336 -4.07 9.96 2.63
N GLU A 337 -4.30 8.86 1.91
CA GLU A 337 -3.62 8.60 0.63
C GLU A 337 -3.77 9.80 -0.32
N ALA A 338 -4.94 10.43 -0.40
CA ALA A 338 -5.24 11.43 -1.42
C ALA A 338 -5.67 12.82 -0.91
N ILE A 339 -6.47 12.91 0.16
CA ILE A 339 -7.02 14.20 0.62
C ILE A 339 -5.95 15.27 0.88
N PRO A 340 -4.80 14.99 1.51
CA PRO A 340 -3.76 16.00 1.74
C PRO A 340 -3.15 16.55 0.43
N SER A 341 -2.88 15.69 -0.56
CA SER A 341 -2.37 16.08 -1.89
C SER A 341 -3.40 16.91 -2.66
N ASP A 342 -4.65 16.47 -2.64
CA ASP A 342 -5.75 17.05 -3.41
C ASP A 342 -6.22 18.40 -2.83
N ILE A 343 -6.57 18.44 -1.54
CA ILE A 343 -7.02 19.66 -0.86
C ILE A 343 -5.90 20.68 -0.75
N GLY A 344 -4.66 20.26 -0.47
CA GLY A 344 -3.51 21.15 -0.41
C GLY A 344 -3.27 21.87 -1.75
N THR A 345 -3.39 21.15 -2.88
CA THR A 345 -3.23 21.74 -4.22
C THR A 345 -4.42 22.62 -4.61
N PHE A 346 -5.65 22.19 -4.31
CA PHE A 346 -6.86 22.98 -4.52
C PHE A 346 -6.77 24.34 -3.81
N LEU A 347 -6.37 24.34 -2.54
CA LEU A 347 -6.26 25.54 -1.72
C LEU A 347 -5.19 26.53 -2.25
N LEU A 348 -4.09 26.03 -2.82
CA LEU A 348 -3.10 26.86 -3.51
C LEU A 348 -3.68 27.53 -4.76
N ALA A 349 -4.38 26.76 -5.60
CA ALA A 349 -4.98 27.27 -6.83
C ALA A 349 -6.09 28.28 -6.53
N ASP A 350 -6.88 28.05 -5.48
CA ASP A 350 -7.91 28.96 -5.01
C ASP A 350 -7.30 30.28 -4.48
N ARG A 351 -6.27 30.19 -3.64
CA ARG A 351 -5.58 31.37 -3.10
C ARG A 351 -4.87 32.18 -4.19
N ALA A 352 -4.20 31.52 -5.14
CA ALA A 352 -3.52 32.19 -6.25
C ALA A 352 -4.50 32.94 -7.17
N ARG A 353 -5.68 32.38 -7.45
CA ARG A 353 -6.75 33.07 -8.17
C ARG A 353 -7.32 34.26 -7.39
N ALA A 354 -7.52 34.10 -6.08
CA ALA A 354 -8.02 35.17 -5.21
C ALA A 354 -7.05 36.35 -5.07
N ASP A 355 -5.74 36.11 -5.24
CA ASP A 355 -4.69 37.12 -5.21
C ASP A 355 -4.30 37.66 -6.61
N ASP A 356 -4.98 37.23 -7.68
CA ASP A 356 -4.70 37.56 -9.10
C ASP A 356 -3.27 37.22 -9.57
N GLU A 357 -2.66 36.17 -8.99
CA GLU A 357 -1.30 35.73 -9.33
C GLU A 357 -1.26 34.73 -10.51
N GLY A 358 -2.38 34.56 -11.20
CA GLY A 358 -2.53 33.67 -12.35
C GLY A 358 -2.51 32.17 -11.99
N GLY A 359 -2.00 31.35 -12.93
CA GLY A 359 -2.02 29.89 -12.81
C GLY A 359 -0.83 29.32 -12.03
N LEU A 360 -1.04 28.20 -11.33
CA LEU A 360 0.03 27.40 -10.75
C LEU A 360 0.95 26.82 -11.84
N THR A 361 2.23 26.68 -11.51
CA THR A 361 3.27 26.11 -12.40
C THR A 361 3.90 24.87 -11.76
N ASP A 362 5.22 24.85 -11.56
CA ASP A 362 5.92 23.81 -10.80
C ASP A 362 5.32 23.74 -9.38
N THR A 363 4.74 22.59 -9.02
CA THR A 363 4.09 22.33 -7.73
C THR A 363 4.61 21.01 -7.15
N VAL A 364 4.94 21.00 -5.85
CA VAL A 364 5.53 19.86 -5.15
C VAL A 364 4.91 19.67 -3.78
N LEU A 365 4.34 18.48 -3.51
CA LEU A 365 4.05 18.05 -2.14
C LEU A 365 5.27 17.40 -1.50
N ILE A 366 5.54 17.79 -0.27
CA ILE A 366 6.58 17.22 0.59
C ILE A 366 5.91 16.65 1.83
N LEU A 367 6.03 15.34 2.03
CA LEU A 367 5.75 14.71 3.33
C LEU A 367 6.90 15.07 4.28
N GLU A 368 6.62 15.95 5.23
CA GLU A 368 7.62 16.48 6.18
C GLU A 368 7.79 15.58 7.41
N SER A 369 6.68 15.08 7.95
CA SER A 369 6.69 14.14 9.07
C SER A 369 5.53 13.14 8.95
N PHE A 370 5.79 11.92 9.44
CA PHE A 370 4.85 10.80 9.38
C PHE A 370 5.15 9.82 10.51
N LYS A 371 4.11 9.46 11.27
CA LYS A 371 4.12 8.35 12.22
C LYS A 371 2.76 7.66 12.15
N GLY A 372 2.75 6.48 11.54
CA GLY A 372 1.55 5.65 11.38
C GLY A 372 1.90 4.17 11.28
N GLY A 373 0.87 3.32 11.31
CA GLY A 373 1.02 1.87 11.27
C GLY A 373 0.64 1.23 9.95
N MET A 374 0.45 -0.09 9.98
CA MET A 374 -0.03 -0.90 8.85
C MET A 374 -1.10 -1.89 9.31
N SER A 375 -1.95 -2.32 8.38
CA SER A 375 -3.03 -3.30 8.61
C SER A 375 -2.97 -4.45 7.62
N ALA A 376 -3.65 -5.55 7.97
CA ALA A 376 -3.83 -6.65 7.03
C ALA A 376 -4.55 -6.23 5.74
N GLY A 377 -5.44 -5.22 5.79
CA GLY A 377 -6.11 -4.69 4.61
C GLY A 377 -5.13 -4.06 3.59
N ASN A 378 -4.08 -3.40 4.06
CA ASN A 378 -3.04 -2.85 3.19
C ASN A 378 -2.20 -3.97 2.56
N LEU A 379 -1.92 -5.04 3.31
CA LEU A 379 -1.20 -6.22 2.83
C LEU A 379 -2.02 -6.96 1.75
N ASP A 380 -3.31 -7.18 1.98
CA ASP A 380 -4.18 -7.88 1.03
C ASP A 380 -4.44 -7.07 -0.25
N SER A 381 -4.55 -5.75 -0.15
CA SER A 381 -4.69 -4.87 -1.32
C SER A 381 -3.39 -4.82 -2.15
N ASN A 382 -2.22 -4.72 -1.51
CA ASN A 382 -0.94 -4.77 -2.22
C ASN A 382 -0.70 -6.12 -2.93
N HIS A 383 -1.06 -7.25 -2.29
CA HIS A 383 -1.01 -8.56 -2.94
C HIS A 383 -1.99 -8.67 -4.12
N ALA A 384 -3.21 -8.14 -3.98
CA ALA A 384 -4.20 -8.17 -5.05
C ALA A 384 -3.76 -7.32 -6.26
N LEU A 385 -3.27 -6.11 -6.03
CA LEU A 385 -2.70 -5.24 -7.06
C LEU A 385 -1.49 -5.89 -7.74
N ALA A 386 -0.59 -6.51 -6.98
CA ALA A 386 0.55 -7.24 -7.55
C ALA A 386 0.09 -8.41 -8.44
N ALA A 387 -0.91 -9.19 -8.02
CA ALA A 387 -1.46 -10.28 -8.81
C ALA A 387 -2.19 -9.79 -10.08
N ALA A 388 -2.95 -8.69 -9.99
CA ALA A 388 -3.60 -8.07 -11.13
C ALA A 388 -2.57 -7.56 -12.16
N LEU A 389 -1.51 -6.89 -11.70
CA LEU A 389 -0.40 -6.45 -12.55
C LEU A 389 0.43 -7.61 -13.09
N GLU A 390 0.53 -8.75 -12.41
CA GLU A 390 1.14 -9.96 -12.96
C GLU A 390 0.29 -10.55 -14.11
N ALA A 391 -1.05 -10.50 -13.99
CA ALA A 391 -1.99 -11.05 -14.96
C ALA A 391 -2.22 -10.17 -16.20
N ASP A 392 -2.26 -8.85 -16.05
CA ASP A 392 -2.59 -7.91 -17.12
C ASP A 392 -1.46 -6.86 -17.35
N PRO A 393 -0.72 -6.97 -18.48
CA PRO A 393 0.27 -5.96 -18.88
C PRO A 393 -0.34 -4.58 -19.19
N ALA A 394 -1.53 -4.50 -19.79
CA ALA A 394 -2.17 -3.22 -20.12
C ALA A 394 -2.54 -2.45 -18.85
N LEU A 395 -2.81 -3.15 -17.75
CA LEU A 395 -2.95 -2.57 -16.42
C LEU A 395 -1.67 -1.85 -15.94
N ARG A 396 -0.49 -2.35 -16.30
CA ARG A 396 0.79 -1.70 -15.95
C ARG A 396 0.96 -0.40 -16.71
N ASP A 397 0.65 -0.40 -17.99
CA ASP A 397 0.75 0.78 -18.85
C ASP A 397 -0.26 1.85 -18.41
N ALA A 398 -1.48 1.44 -18.04
CA ALA A 398 -2.50 2.30 -17.45
C ALA A 398 -2.12 2.88 -16.08
N ILE A 399 -1.32 2.18 -15.27
CA ILE A 399 -0.75 2.75 -14.03
C ILE A 399 0.45 3.64 -14.35
N ALA A 400 1.24 3.32 -15.39
CA ALA A 400 2.41 4.10 -15.77
C ALA A 400 2.03 5.48 -16.33
N ASP A 401 0.92 5.60 -17.07
CA ASP A 401 0.39 6.85 -17.61
C ASP A 401 0.14 7.91 -16.50
N PRO A 402 0.85 9.06 -16.50
CA PRO A 402 0.63 10.15 -15.54
C PRO A 402 -0.75 10.80 -15.56
N TRP A 403 -1.49 10.66 -16.66
CA TRP A 403 -2.80 11.28 -16.91
C TRP A 403 -3.97 10.29 -16.81
N ALA A 404 -3.72 9.07 -16.35
CA ALA A 404 -4.66 7.95 -16.40
C ALA A 404 -6.03 8.18 -15.72
N LEU A 405 -6.15 9.19 -14.84
CA LEU A 405 -7.39 9.59 -14.16
C LEU A 405 -7.92 10.97 -14.61
N ALA A 406 -7.21 11.72 -15.46
CA ALA A 406 -7.62 13.04 -15.91
C ALA A 406 -8.78 12.94 -16.91
N ALA A 407 -9.72 13.90 -16.84
CA ALA A 407 -10.81 14.03 -17.80
C ALA A 407 -10.31 14.56 -19.16
N THR A 408 -9.31 15.44 -19.13
CA THR A 408 -8.69 16.07 -20.31
C THR A 408 -7.15 15.90 -20.22
N PRO A 409 -6.60 14.77 -20.71
CA PRO A 409 -5.16 14.53 -20.71
C PRO A 409 -4.40 15.62 -21.48
N ARG A 410 -3.29 16.09 -20.90
CA ARG A 410 -2.37 17.04 -21.55
C ARG A 410 -1.20 16.30 -22.19
N LYS A 411 -0.42 17.00 -23.03
CA LYS A 411 0.83 16.44 -23.60
C LYS A 411 1.85 16.18 -22.49
N THR A 412 2.10 14.91 -22.21
CA THR A 412 3.03 14.46 -21.16
C THR A 412 4.44 15.04 -21.33
N SER A 413 4.97 15.61 -20.26
CA SER A 413 6.37 15.99 -20.10
C SER A 413 7.11 15.00 -19.20
N THR A 414 8.45 15.01 -19.23
CA THR A 414 9.27 14.22 -18.29
C THR A 414 9.14 14.68 -16.84
N TRP A 415 8.52 15.83 -16.58
CA TRP A 415 8.20 16.33 -15.24
C TRP A 415 6.95 15.66 -14.66
N ASP A 416 6.06 15.14 -15.51
CA ASP A 416 4.82 14.47 -15.09
C ASP A 416 5.05 13.03 -14.62
N GLU A 417 6.19 12.43 -15.01
CA GLU A 417 6.60 11.10 -14.55
C GLU A 417 6.86 11.09 -13.03
N ASP A 418 6.31 10.10 -12.33
CA ASP A 418 6.53 9.95 -10.89
C ASP A 418 8.02 9.69 -10.59
N PRO A 419 8.64 10.43 -9.64
CA PRO A 419 10.06 10.26 -9.33
C PRO A 419 10.42 8.82 -8.90
N ARG A 420 11.25 8.14 -9.70
CA ARG A 420 11.73 6.77 -9.39
C ARG A 420 13.05 6.75 -8.59
N ALA A 421 13.75 7.87 -8.59
CA ALA A 421 15.02 8.10 -7.90
C ALA A 421 14.88 9.19 -6.85
N VAL A 422 15.90 9.35 -6.01
CA VAL A 422 16.01 10.52 -5.13
C VAL A 422 16.29 11.76 -5.98
N PHE A 423 15.72 12.90 -5.61
CA PHE A 423 15.88 14.15 -6.36
C PHE A 423 15.95 15.35 -5.41
N LYS A 424 16.58 16.43 -5.87
CA LYS A 424 16.55 17.72 -5.16
C LYS A 424 15.44 18.55 -5.77
N ASP A 425 14.49 18.98 -4.94
CA ASP A 425 13.48 19.93 -5.36
C ASP A 425 14.09 21.33 -5.58
N ARG A 426 13.58 22.06 -6.57
CA ARG A 426 14.11 23.37 -6.97
C ARG A 426 13.48 24.54 -6.22
N LEU A 427 12.22 24.41 -5.78
CA LEU A 427 11.50 25.47 -5.08
C LEU A 427 11.95 25.60 -3.61
N THR A 428 12.17 24.44 -2.98
CA THR A 428 12.49 24.32 -1.54
C THR A 428 13.95 23.98 -1.26
N GLY A 429 14.72 23.59 -2.29
CA GLY A 429 16.08 23.08 -2.15
C GLY A 429 16.21 21.76 -1.38
N ARG A 430 15.11 21.12 -0.98
CA ARG A 430 15.09 19.89 -0.17
C ARG A 430 15.42 18.66 -1.02
N TRP A 431 16.14 17.71 -0.42
CA TRP A 431 16.28 16.37 -0.97
C TRP A 431 15.05 15.54 -0.64
N LEU A 432 14.47 14.90 -1.66
CA LEU A 432 13.26 14.10 -1.58
C LEU A 432 13.54 12.64 -1.98
N ALA A 433 12.95 11.71 -1.24
CA ALA A 433 12.80 10.31 -1.65
C ALA A 433 11.41 10.10 -2.30
N PRO A 434 11.24 9.14 -3.23
CA PRO A 434 9.93 8.80 -3.79
C PRO A 434 8.89 8.47 -2.71
N ALA A 435 7.70 9.06 -2.79
CA ALA A 435 6.57 8.71 -1.92
C ALA A 435 5.90 7.40 -2.38
N LEU A 436 5.38 6.59 -1.44
CA LEU A 436 4.70 5.33 -1.77
C LEU A 436 3.35 5.55 -2.49
N GLY A 437 2.57 6.54 -2.06
CA GLY A 437 1.28 6.92 -2.68
C GLY A 437 1.43 7.78 -3.93
N GLY A 438 2.62 8.35 -4.18
CA GLY A 438 2.89 9.31 -5.25
C GLY A 438 2.23 9.02 -6.60
N PRO A 439 2.33 7.79 -7.13
CA PRO A 439 1.67 7.43 -8.39
C PRO A 439 0.13 7.57 -8.37
N PHE A 440 -0.57 7.18 -7.31
CA PHE A 440 -2.01 7.41 -7.25
C PHE A 440 -2.31 8.92 -7.14
N ASN A 441 -1.60 9.58 -6.23
CA ASN A 441 -1.86 10.95 -5.82
C ASN A 441 -1.65 11.95 -6.96
N SER A 442 -0.57 11.80 -7.73
CA SER A 442 -0.27 12.68 -8.86
C SER A 442 -1.34 12.60 -9.96
N ARG A 443 -1.92 11.41 -10.18
CA ARG A 443 -3.03 11.20 -11.12
C ARG A 443 -4.35 11.78 -10.59
N LEU A 444 -4.60 11.67 -9.28
CA LEU A 444 -5.80 12.27 -8.67
C LEU A 444 -5.74 13.81 -8.70
N VAL A 445 -4.61 14.42 -8.35
CA VAL A 445 -4.45 15.89 -8.42
C VAL A 445 -4.61 16.41 -9.85
N ARG A 446 -4.08 15.68 -10.86
CA ARG A 446 -4.33 15.99 -12.28
C ARG A 446 -5.79 15.78 -12.70
N ARG A 447 -6.53 14.85 -12.06
CA ARG A 447 -7.98 14.76 -12.24
C ARG A 447 -8.66 16.03 -11.71
N SER A 448 -8.30 16.50 -10.52
CA SER A 448 -8.87 17.72 -9.94
C SER A 448 -8.61 18.96 -10.80
N ASP A 449 -7.39 19.13 -11.32
CA ASP A 449 -7.06 20.13 -12.34
C ASP A 449 -7.98 20.01 -13.57
N SER A 450 -8.08 18.81 -14.17
CA SER A 450 -8.87 18.60 -15.40
C SER A 450 -10.40 18.75 -15.23
N LEU A 451 -10.93 18.60 -14.01
CA LEU A 451 -12.35 18.77 -13.69
C LEU A 451 -12.69 20.20 -13.22
N THR A 452 -11.69 20.98 -12.80
CA THR A 452 -11.90 22.36 -12.35
C THR A 452 -12.09 23.29 -13.56
N PRO A 453 -13.14 24.11 -13.64
CA PRO A 453 -13.27 25.12 -14.69
C PRO A 453 -12.07 26.07 -14.71
N GLY A 454 -11.38 26.17 -15.85
CA GLY A 454 -10.12 26.93 -15.98
C GLY A 454 -8.88 26.24 -15.40
N GLY A 455 -9.04 25.09 -14.73
CA GLY A 455 -7.97 24.29 -14.14
C GLY A 455 -7.23 24.97 -12.98
N TYR A 456 -6.02 24.49 -12.74
CA TYR A 456 -5.04 25.10 -11.82
C TYR A 456 -4.02 25.98 -12.54
N GLY A 457 -3.89 25.86 -13.87
CA GLY A 457 -3.04 26.71 -14.71
C GLY A 457 -2.62 26.02 -16.01
N GLU A 458 -2.27 26.78 -17.05
CA GLU A 458 -1.82 26.21 -18.34
C GLU A 458 -0.52 25.40 -18.19
N HIS A 459 0.41 25.89 -17.36
CA HIS A 459 1.70 25.28 -17.11
C HIS A 459 1.77 24.52 -15.77
N PHE A 460 0.62 24.18 -15.19
CA PHE A 460 0.53 23.43 -13.94
C PHE A 460 1.21 22.06 -14.06
N ARG A 461 2.09 21.76 -13.10
CA ARG A 461 2.80 20.49 -12.98
C ARG A 461 2.85 20.06 -11.53
N TYR A 462 2.53 18.81 -11.26
CA TYR A 462 2.52 18.26 -9.91
C TYR A 462 3.46 17.06 -9.77
N ARG A 463 4.17 17.02 -8.63
CA ARG A 463 4.94 15.86 -8.16
C ARG A 463 4.92 15.80 -6.64
N GLU A 464 5.31 14.66 -6.06
CA GLU A 464 5.44 14.54 -4.61
C GLU A 464 6.56 13.62 -4.15
N GLY A 465 7.00 13.82 -2.90
CA GLY A 465 8.09 13.04 -2.29
C GLY A 465 8.16 13.21 -0.77
N MET A 466 8.99 12.40 -0.13
CA MET A 466 9.24 12.47 1.32
C MET A 466 10.50 13.27 1.60
N GLY A 467 10.39 14.30 2.44
CA GLY A 467 11.47 15.22 2.76
C GLY A 467 12.52 14.61 3.71
N VAL A 468 13.80 14.84 3.42
CA VAL A 468 14.92 14.47 4.32
C VAL A 468 15.88 15.63 4.61
N GLY A 469 15.48 16.85 4.26
CA GLY A 469 16.20 18.10 4.53
C GLY A 469 17.01 18.65 3.35
N THR A 470 17.68 19.79 3.56
CA THR A 470 18.43 20.55 2.55
C THR A 470 19.96 20.30 2.60
N SER A 471 20.47 19.85 3.74
CA SER A 471 21.91 19.66 4.01
C SER A 471 22.61 18.68 3.05
N PRO A 472 23.95 18.72 2.90
CA PRO A 472 24.69 17.75 2.08
C PRO A 472 24.46 16.29 2.48
N VAL A 473 24.27 16.01 3.78
CA VAL A 473 23.95 14.67 4.29
C VAL A 473 22.50 14.23 4.03
N ALA A 474 21.66 15.08 3.47
CA ALA A 474 20.28 14.72 3.12
C ALA A 474 20.22 13.80 1.88
N TYR A 475 21.13 13.92 0.91
CA TYR A 475 21.19 12.98 -0.22
C TYR A 475 21.37 11.51 0.21
N PRO A 476 22.39 11.13 1.01
CA PRO A 476 22.52 9.74 1.47
C PRO A 476 21.36 9.30 2.37
N LYS A 477 20.75 10.20 3.15
CA LYS A 477 19.49 9.92 3.88
C LYS A 477 18.34 9.58 2.92
N ALA A 478 18.16 10.34 1.84
CA ALA A 478 17.14 10.06 0.82
C ALA A 478 17.34 8.68 0.19
N VAL A 479 18.59 8.30 -0.11
CA VAL A 479 18.95 7.00 -0.68
C VAL A 479 18.64 5.86 0.29
N LEU A 480 18.93 6.04 1.59
CA LEU A 480 18.59 5.08 2.63
C LEU A 480 17.07 4.90 2.76
N VAL A 481 16.32 6.00 2.84
CA VAL A 481 14.85 6.00 2.90
C VAL A 481 14.25 5.31 1.67
N LYS A 482 14.66 5.69 0.46
CA LYS A 482 14.22 5.05 -0.80
C LYS A 482 14.52 3.55 -0.82
N SER A 483 15.65 3.12 -0.25
CA SER A 483 16.04 1.71 -0.17
C SER A 483 15.17 0.95 0.82
N GLY A 484 14.85 1.55 1.98
CA GLY A 484 13.89 1.00 2.95
C GLY A 484 12.48 0.85 2.36
N LEU A 485 11.97 1.86 1.64
CA LEU A 485 10.69 1.78 0.93
C LEU A 485 10.69 0.70 -0.16
N SER A 486 11.79 0.55 -0.89
CA SER A 486 11.94 -0.49 -1.92
C SER A 486 11.89 -1.90 -1.31
N LEU A 487 12.54 -2.10 -0.17
CA LEU A 487 12.48 -3.35 0.60
C LEU A 487 11.07 -3.60 1.15
N MET A 488 10.42 -2.58 1.71
CA MET A 488 9.04 -2.68 2.20
C MET A 488 8.09 -3.11 1.08
N LYS A 489 8.12 -2.43 -0.07
CA LYS A 489 7.31 -2.79 -1.25
C LYS A 489 7.57 -4.23 -1.68
N PHE A 490 8.82 -4.67 -1.74
CA PHE A 490 9.16 -6.06 -2.02
C PHE A 490 8.57 -7.05 -1.00
N LEU A 491 8.61 -6.75 0.30
CA LEU A 491 8.02 -7.61 1.33
C LEU A 491 6.48 -7.69 1.24
N LEU A 492 5.83 -6.59 0.85
CA LEU A 492 4.36 -6.51 0.70
C LEU A 492 3.81 -7.14 -0.57
N THR A 493 4.62 -7.30 -1.62
CA THR A 493 4.21 -7.96 -2.88
C THR A 493 4.80 -9.36 -3.07
N SER A 494 5.81 -9.74 -2.30
CA SER A 494 6.50 -11.03 -2.47
C SER A 494 5.66 -12.20 -1.96
N ARG A 495 5.29 -13.08 -2.89
CA ARG A 495 4.67 -14.40 -2.63
C ARG A 495 5.43 -15.21 -1.55
N SER A 496 6.75 -15.05 -1.47
CA SER A 496 7.62 -15.73 -0.50
C SER A 496 7.60 -15.10 0.89
N ALA A 497 7.38 -13.79 0.99
CA ALA A 497 7.27 -13.07 2.27
C ALA A 497 5.87 -13.21 2.90
N ARG A 498 4.83 -13.40 2.06
CA ARG A 498 3.42 -13.51 2.47
C ARG A 498 3.17 -14.36 3.72
N PRO A 499 3.68 -15.60 3.89
CA PRO A 499 3.38 -16.43 5.07
C PRO A 499 3.96 -15.89 6.38
N VAL A 500 4.95 -14.99 6.31
CA VAL A 500 5.50 -14.27 7.47
C VAL A 500 4.68 -13.01 7.72
N MET A 501 4.38 -12.23 6.66
CA MET A 501 3.60 -11.00 6.79
C MET A 501 2.18 -11.26 7.32
N THR A 502 1.49 -12.32 6.88
CA THR A 502 0.16 -12.69 7.40
C THR A 502 0.17 -13.22 8.84
N ARG A 503 1.35 -13.51 9.42
CA ARG A 503 1.49 -13.83 10.85
C ARG A 503 1.75 -12.59 11.71
N ILE A 504 2.40 -11.57 11.14
CA ILE A 504 2.64 -10.29 11.79
C ILE A 504 1.39 -9.41 11.73
N LEU A 505 0.67 -9.44 10.60
CA LEU A 505 -0.62 -8.77 10.38
C LEU A 505 -1.69 -9.81 9.99
N PRO A 506 -2.32 -10.50 10.97
CA PRO A 506 -3.45 -11.39 10.74
C PRO A 506 -4.66 -10.65 10.15
N PRO A 507 -5.54 -11.30 9.35
CA PRO A 507 -6.73 -10.67 8.79
C PRO A 507 -7.57 -9.90 9.82
N GLY A 508 -7.96 -8.66 9.48
CA GLY A 508 -8.69 -7.77 10.39
C GLY A 508 -7.83 -7.02 11.42
N SER A 509 -6.52 -7.31 11.54
CA SER A 509 -5.62 -6.53 12.40
C SER A 509 -5.16 -5.22 11.76
N GLY A 510 -4.80 -4.27 12.62
CA GLY A 510 -4.19 -2.98 12.31
C GLY A 510 -3.32 -2.51 13.48
N PRO A 511 -2.84 -1.25 13.48
CA PRO A 511 -2.00 -0.76 14.56
C PRO A 511 -2.72 -0.71 15.91
N SER A 512 -1.93 -0.79 16.99
CA SER A 512 -2.44 -0.60 18.35
C SER A 512 -3.09 0.77 18.52
N GLU A 513 -4.07 0.87 19.41
CA GLU A 513 -4.71 2.15 19.72
C GLU A 513 -3.71 3.21 20.17
N GLU A 514 -2.64 2.82 20.86
CA GLU A 514 -1.56 3.72 21.24
C GLU A 514 -0.84 4.31 20.01
N LEU A 515 -0.53 3.49 18.99
CA LEU A 515 0.09 3.98 17.76
C LEU A 515 -0.90 4.83 16.94
N GLN A 516 -2.20 4.54 17.02
CA GLN A 516 -3.25 5.37 16.39
C GLN A 516 -3.33 6.76 17.04
N ARG A 517 -3.37 6.82 18.38
CA ARG A 517 -3.46 8.06 19.17
C ARG A 517 -2.16 8.88 19.15
N ASN A 518 -1.00 8.22 19.22
CA ASN A 518 0.32 8.85 19.25
C ASN A 518 0.94 9.01 17.85
N GLY A 519 0.15 8.77 16.79
CA GLY A 519 0.53 9.01 15.40
C GLY A 519 0.41 10.47 14.99
N HIS A 520 0.99 10.82 13.85
CA HIS A 520 0.83 12.14 13.24
C HIS A 520 1.20 12.10 11.76
N PHE A 521 0.81 13.14 11.03
CA PHE A 521 1.42 13.47 9.75
C PHE A 521 1.48 14.99 9.55
N ARG A 522 2.40 15.44 8.69
CA ARG A 522 2.43 16.79 8.13
C ARG A 522 2.89 16.72 6.67
N VAL A 523 2.09 17.28 5.77
CA VAL A 523 2.50 17.58 4.40
C VAL A 523 2.51 19.08 4.16
N ALA A 524 3.43 19.54 3.33
CA ALA A 524 3.48 20.89 2.79
C ALA A 524 3.47 20.81 1.26
N VAL A 525 2.54 21.51 0.62
CA VAL A 525 2.49 21.67 -0.84
C VAL A 525 3.05 23.03 -1.18
N HIS A 526 4.12 23.09 -1.95
CA HIS A 526 4.75 24.32 -2.40
C HIS A 526 4.47 24.54 -3.89
N THR A 527 4.20 25.77 -4.31
CA THR A 527 4.01 26.12 -5.73
C THR A 527 4.62 27.47 -6.07
N ARG A 528 4.89 27.65 -7.36
CA ARG A 528 5.14 28.96 -7.99
C ARG A 528 4.04 29.25 -9.00
N THR A 529 3.53 30.48 -9.05
CA THR A 529 2.51 30.91 -10.02
C THR A 529 3.14 31.45 -11.31
N SER A 530 2.32 31.74 -12.32
CA SER A 530 2.76 32.34 -13.59
C SER A 530 3.32 33.75 -13.46
N THR A 531 2.92 34.50 -12.43
CA THR A 531 3.50 35.81 -12.07
C THR A 531 4.82 35.68 -11.29
N GLY A 532 5.19 34.47 -10.86
CA GLY A 532 6.37 34.20 -10.02
C GLY A 532 6.09 34.17 -8.52
N ALA A 533 4.88 34.52 -8.07
CA ALA A 533 4.51 34.43 -6.66
C ALA A 533 4.62 33.00 -6.12
N ARG A 534 4.90 32.87 -4.82
CA ARG A 534 5.18 31.59 -4.15
C ARG A 534 4.20 31.37 -3.01
N TYR A 535 3.69 30.15 -2.89
CA TYR A 535 2.72 29.78 -1.88
C TYR A 535 3.02 28.40 -1.29
N THR A 536 2.76 28.25 0.00
CA THR A 536 2.78 26.98 0.73
C THR A 536 1.39 26.69 1.30
N ALA A 537 0.87 25.48 1.09
CA ALA A 537 -0.30 24.97 1.79
C ALA A 537 0.10 23.82 2.72
N THR A 538 -0.34 23.88 3.98
CA THR A 538 -0.08 22.84 4.98
C THR A 538 -1.33 21.99 5.19
N VAL A 539 -1.17 20.67 5.29
CA VAL A 539 -2.19 19.76 5.83
C VAL A 539 -1.53 18.83 6.85
N ALA A 540 -1.96 18.88 8.12
CA ALA A 540 -1.39 18.09 9.20
C ALA A 540 -2.44 17.61 10.22
N ALA A 541 -2.14 16.54 10.95
CA ALA A 541 -2.97 16.08 12.06
C ALA A 541 -2.15 15.34 13.13
N LYS A 542 -2.60 15.43 14.40
CA LYS A 542 -2.10 14.64 15.55
C LYS A 542 -2.89 13.33 15.70
N ALA A 543 -2.97 12.58 14.60
CA ALA A 543 -3.58 11.27 14.54
C ALA A 543 -2.79 10.44 13.53
N ASP A 544 -2.80 9.11 13.67
CA ASP A 544 -2.14 8.28 12.67
C ASP A 544 -2.79 8.47 11.29
N PRO A 545 -1.99 8.64 10.22
CA PRO A 545 -2.50 8.90 8.89
C PRO A 545 -3.32 7.73 8.32
N GLY A 546 -2.89 6.50 8.54
CA GLY A 546 -3.44 5.32 7.88
C GLY A 546 -4.84 4.91 8.35
N TYR A 547 -5.18 5.22 9.60
CA TYR A 547 -6.42 4.73 10.22
C TYR A 547 -7.21 5.81 10.95
N ALA A 548 -6.69 6.42 12.01
CA ALA A 548 -7.42 7.40 12.79
C ALA A 548 -7.79 8.63 11.95
N ALA A 549 -6.79 9.27 11.31
CA ALA A 549 -7.03 10.41 10.43
C ALA A 549 -7.86 10.01 9.19
N THR A 550 -7.58 8.85 8.59
CA THR A 550 -8.33 8.34 7.43
C THR A 550 -9.81 8.07 7.74
N SER A 551 -10.12 7.59 8.95
CA SER A 551 -11.51 7.39 9.38
C SER A 551 -12.24 8.71 9.62
N THR A 552 -11.55 9.70 10.21
CA THR A 552 -12.07 11.07 10.31
C THR A 552 -12.32 11.68 8.93
N MET A 553 -11.38 11.50 7.99
CA MET A 553 -11.50 11.99 6.62
C MET A 553 -12.68 11.37 5.88
N LEU A 554 -12.85 10.04 5.91
CA LEU A 554 -13.97 9.36 5.28
C LEU A 554 -15.30 9.79 5.90
N GLY A 555 -15.38 9.84 7.23
CA GLY A 555 -16.57 10.26 7.96
C GLY A 555 -16.98 11.68 7.64
N GLN A 556 -16.02 12.63 7.64
CA GLN A 556 -16.31 14.02 7.27
C GLN A 556 -16.63 14.19 5.78
N SER A 557 -16.04 13.38 4.90
CA SER A 557 -16.40 13.39 3.46
C SER A 557 -17.84 12.94 3.25
N ALA A 558 -18.26 11.83 3.88
CA ALA A 558 -19.63 11.34 3.80
C ALA A 558 -20.65 12.32 4.42
N LEU A 559 -20.32 12.92 5.57
CA LEU A 559 -21.17 13.96 6.16
C LEU A 559 -21.26 15.21 5.28
N SER A 560 -20.18 15.60 4.60
CA SER A 560 -20.19 16.73 3.66
C SER A 560 -21.11 16.45 2.47
N LEU A 561 -20.95 15.29 1.83
CA LEU A 561 -21.80 14.83 0.75
C LEU A 561 -23.29 14.71 1.13
N ALA A 562 -23.59 14.36 2.38
CA ALA A 562 -24.97 14.22 2.88
C ALA A 562 -25.64 15.53 3.31
N THR A 563 -24.88 16.50 3.85
CA THR A 563 -25.46 17.62 4.61
C THR A 563 -25.00 19.03 4.20
N ASP A 564 -23.94 19.17 3.41
CA ASP A 564 -23.49 20.48 2.94
C ASP A 564 -24.14 20.90 1.61
N ARG A 565 -24.19 22.21 1.35
CA ARG A 565 -24.70 22.79 0.11
C ARG A 565 -23.64 22.79 -0.99
N LEU A 566 -23.28 21.59 -1.46
CA LEU A 566 -22.23 21.39 -2.45
C LEU A 566 -22.62 21.95 -3.84
N THR A 567 -21.74 22.76 -4.42
CA THR A 567 -21.89 23.36 -5.76
C THR A 567 -21.42 22.45 -6.89
N ALA A 568 -20.66 21.40 -6.58
CA ALA A 568 -20.21 20.41 -7.54
C ALA A 568 -21.40 19.72 -8.23
N ARG A 569 -21.33 19.57 -9.55
CA ARG A 569 -22.28 18.73 -10.31
C ARG A 569 -22.06 17.25 -9.99
N GLY A 570 -22.96 16.39 -10.47
CA GLY A 570 -22.77 14.95 -10.39
C GLY A 570 -21.57 14.46 -11.22
N GLY A 571 -21.16 13.21 -10.99
CA GLY A 571 -20.06 12.55 -11.67
C GLY A 571 -19.16 11.75 -10.72
N VAL A 572 -18.18 11.04 -11.30
CA VAL A 572 -17.02 10.52 -10.56
C VAL A 572 -16.01 11.65 -10.33
N LEU A 573 -15.83 12.09 -9.09
CA LEU A 573 -15.09 13.29 -8.70
C LEU A 573 -13.91 12.98 -7.76
N THR A 574 -13.12 14.01 -7.47
CA THR A 574 -12.09 14.01 -6.42
C THR A 574 -12.62 14.73 -5.16
N PRO A 575 -12.04 14.50 -3.98
CA PRO A 575 -12.46 15.18 -2.74
C PRO A 575 -12.51 16.71 -2.84
N SER A 576 -11.52 17.34 -3.47
CA SER A 576 -11.47 18.79 -3.65
C SER A 576 -12.55 19.31 -4.60
N VAL A 577 -12.78 18.64 -5.74
CA VAL A 577 -13.81 19.03 -6.71
C VAL A 577 -15.22 18.79 -6.17
N ALA A 578 -15.43 17.73 -5.40
CA ALA A 578 -16.73 17.41 -4.82
C ALA A 578 -17.12 18.32 -3.65
N MET A 579 -16.18 18.63 -2.76
CA MET A 579 -16.47 19.24 -1.45
C MET A 579 -15.69 20.54 -1.18
N GLY A 580 -14.49 20.71 -1.74
CA GLY A 580 -13.66 21.91 -1.59
C GLY A 580 -13.56 22.44 -0.15
N HIS A 581 -13.89 23.72 0.02
CA HIS A 581 -13.88 24.40 1.33
C HIS A 581 -14.81 23.78 2.38
N HIS A 582 -15.86 23.04 2.00
CA HIS A 582 -16.71 22.35 2.98
C HIS A 582 -15.96 21.22 3.70
N LEU A 583 -15.19 20.41 2.96
CA LEU A 583 -14.35 19.38 3.56
C LEU A 583 -13.21 20.01 4.39
N VAL A 584 -12.60 21.10 3.92
CA VAL A 584 -11.58 21.87 4.67
C VAL A 584 -12.13 22.28 6.04
N ASN A 585 -13.26 22.99 6.07
CA ASN A 585 -13.87 23.47 7.31
C ASN A 585 -14.23 22.32 8.27
N ARG A 586 -14.74 21.21 7.73
CA ARG A 586 -15.06 20.01 8.53
C ARG A 586 -13.82 19.38 9.15
N LEU A 587 -12.74 19.20 8.38
CA LEU A 587 -11.50 18.62 8.88
C LEU A 587 -10.84 19.53 9.93
N SER A 588 -10.80 20.84 9.70
CA SER A 588 -10.31 21.81 10.68
C SER A 588 -11.11 21.77 11.98
N ALA A 589 -12.44 21.60 11.91
CA ALA A 589 -13.29 21.39 13.09
C ALA A 589 -13.01 20.06 13.83
N GLN A 590 -12.31 19.10 13.21
CA GLN A 590 -11.80 17.87 13.86
C GLN A 590 -10.33 17.98 14.29
N GLY A 591 -9.75 19.19 14.31
CA GLY A 591 -8.38 19.42 14.78
C GLY A 591 -7.29 19.16 13.74
N PHE A 592 -7.64 19.12 12.44
CA PHE A 592 -6.64 19.15 11.37
C PHE A 592 -6.10 20.57 11.21
N GLU A 593 -4.78 20.69 11.08
CA GLU A 593 -4.13 21.93 10.68
C GLU A 593 -4.23 22.01 9.15
N ILE A 594 -5.00 22.98 8.64
CA ILE A 594 -5.11 23.27 7.21
C ILE A 594 -4.92 24.77 7.01
N SER A 595 -3.87 25.17 6.29
CA SER A 595 -3.53 26.58 6.06
C SER A 595 -2.96 26.80 4.64
N VAL A 596 -3.02 28.05 4.18
CA VAL A 596 -2.31 28.53 3.00
C VAL A 596 -1.61 29.83 3.35
N GLU A 597 -0.33 29.93 3.00
CA GLU A 597 0.51 31.09 3.24
C GLU A 597 1.19 31.51 1.94
N ARG A 598 1.20 32.81 1.65
CA ARG A 598 2.05 33.39 0.61
C ARG A 598 3.46 33.51 1.17
N GLU A 599 4.44 32.90 0.51
CA GLU A 599 5.84 33.05 0.90
C GLU A 599 6.26 34.51 0.66
N ARG A 600 6.96 35.11 1.62
CA ARG A 600 7.55 36.45 1.41
C ARG A 600 8.60 36.35 0.32
N ALA A 601 8.67 37.36 -0.55
CA ALA A 601 9.81 37.49 -1.44
C ALA A 601 11.06 37.70 -0.57
N ASP A 602 12.05 36.81 -0.70
CA ASP A 602 13.37 37.05 -0.13
C ASP A 602 14.00 38.23 -0.90
N ALA A 603 14.69 39.12 -0.16
CA ALA A 603 15.21 40.37 -0.72
C ALA A 603 16.34 40.17 -1.76
N ASP A 604 16.81 38.94 -1.93
CA ASP A 604 17.90 38.55 -2.84
C ASP A 604 17.40 38.01 -4.21
N ASP A 605 16.07 37.91 -4.43
CA ASP A 605 15.42 37.49 -5.69
C ASP A 605 14.94 38.69 -6.55
N LEU A 606 15.38 39.93 -6.22
CA LEU A 606 15.14 41.19 -6.95
C LEU A 606 16.46 41.80 -7.48
#